data_AF-A0A535S0V3-F1
#
_entry.id   AF-A0A535S0V3-F1
#
_cell.length_a   1.000
_cell.length_b   1.000
_cell.length_c   1.000
_cell.angle_alpha   90.00
_cell.angle_beta   90.00
_cell.angle_gamma   90.00
#
_symmetry.space_group_name_H-M   'P 1'
#
loop_
_entity.id
_entity.type
_entity.pdbx_description
1 polymer ?
#
loop_
_entity_poly.entity_id
_entity_poly.type
_entity_poly.pdbx_seq_one_letter_code
_entity_poly.pdbx_strand_id
1 'polypeptide(L)'
;MLDGAIVPPSEQPGKPRWVTSSPGKRSAALFPQLTPLIGREREVAVVCDLLARPNVRLLVLSGPGGVGKTRLSLQIATDLVDAFPDGVHVVPLAPISTADL
;
A
#
# COMPACT_ATOMS: atom_id res chain seq x y z
N MET A 1 16.51 6.79 -31.73
CA MET A 1 17.73 5.96 -31.89
C MET A 1 18.28 5.75 -30.50
N LEU A 2 18.47 4.49 -30.12
CA LEU A 2 18.40 3.96 -28.75
C LEU A 2 19.74 4.07 -28.01
N ASP A 3 19.73 4.51 -26.75
CA ASP A 3 20.73 4.07 -25.76
C ASP A 3 19.99 3.28 -24.68
N GLY A 4 19.78 1.99 -25.00
CA GLY A 4 19.33 0.98 -24.06
C GLY A 4 20.45 0.67 -23.09
N ALA A 5 20.49 1.39 -21.97
CA ALA A 5 21.27 0.98 -20.81
C ALA A 5 20.67 -0.32 -20.26
N ILE A 6 21.26 -1.44 -20.68
CA ILE A 6 21.03 -2.76 -20.09
C ILE A 6 21.59 -2.67 -18.66
N VAL A 7 20.70 -2.53 -17.68
CA VAL A 7 21.05 -2.65 -16.26
C VAL A 7 21.50 -4.10 -16.01
N PRO A 8 22.70 -4.32 -15.44
CA PRO A 8 23.23 -5.66 -15.23
C PRO A 8 22.33 -6.47 -14.28
N PRO A 9 22.15 -7.78 -14.51
CA PRO A 9 21.21 -8.62 -13.74
C PRO A 9 21.53 -8.73 -12.24
N SER A 10 22.70 -8.27 -11.79
CA SER A 10 23.10 -8.23 -10.37
C SER A 10 22.48 -7.08 -9.58
N GLU A 11 21.94 -6.06 -10.26
CA GLU A 11 21.27 -4.90 -9.62
C GLU A 11 19.74 -5.04 -9.57
N GLN A 12 19.21 -6.16 -10.05
CA GLN A 12 17.81 -6.49 -9.80
C GLN A 12 17.69 -6.91 -8.34
N PRO A 13 17.05 -6.13 -7.44
CA PRO A 13 16.73 -6.63 -6.12
C PRO A 13 15.89 -7.89 -6.34
N GLY A 14 16.45 -9.04 -5.95
CA GLY A 14 15.86 -10.36 -6.21
C GLY A 14 14.37 -10.30 -5.91
N LYS A 15 13.54 -10.64 -6.91
CA LYS A 15 12.07 -10.62 -6.77
C LYS A 15 11.76 -11.28 -5.44
N PRO A 16 11.15 -10.58 -4.47
CA PRO A 16 10.87 -11.20 -3.19
C PRO A 16 10.03 -12.41 -3.52
N ARG A 17 10.45 -13.58 -3.01
CA ARG A 17 9.71 -14.83 -3.17
C ARG A 17 8.48 -14.74 -2.26
N TRP A 18 7.60 -13.78 -2.54
CA TRP A 18 6.24 -13.82 -2.02
C TRP A 18 5.70 -15.15 -2.52
N VAL A 19 5.35 -16.02 -1.58
CA VAL A 19 4.49 -17.14 -1.91
C VAL A 19 3.19 -16.48 -2.36
N THR A 20 3.00 -16.38 -3.67
CA THR A 20 1.69 -16.09 -4.25
C THR A 20 0.85 -17.32 -3.97
N SER A 21 0.36 -17.44 -2.73
CA SER A 21 -0.89 -18.16 -2.53
C SER A 21 -1.85 -17.47 -3.48
N SER A 22 -2.27 -18.18 -4.53
CA SER A 22 -3.27 -17.69 -5.47
C SER A 22 -4.35 -16.99 -4.64
N PRO A 23 -4.63 -15.70 -4.84
CA PRO A 23 -5.65 -15.02 -4.06
C PRO A 23 -6.96 -15.71 -4.42
N GLY A 24 -7.34 -16.71 -3.65
CA GLY A 24 -8.60 -17.39 -3.83
C GLY A 24 -9.65 -16.37 -3.49
N LYS A 25 -10.18 -15.65 -4.50
CA LYS A 25 -11.27 -14.66 -4.46
C LYS A 25 -11.69 -14.29 -3.03
N ARG A 26 -10.80 -13.64 -2.31
CA ARG A 26 -11.09 -12.98 -1.06
C ARG A 26 -10.35 -11.66 -1.18
N SER A 27 -10.97 -10.76 -1.95
CA SER A 27 -10.80 -9.34 -1.67
C SER A 27 -11.02 -9.24 -0.16
N ALA A 28 -9.95 -8.95 0.59
CA ALA A 28 -10.13 -8.54 1.97
C ALA A 28 -11.03 -7.32 1.84
N ALA A 29 -12.32 -7.49 2.14
CA ALA A 29 -13.33 -6.52 1.81
C ALA A 29 -12.84 -5.18 2.34
N LEU A 30 -12.51 -4.27 1.42
CA LEU A 30 -12.05 -2.95 1.80
C LEU A 30 -13.17 -2.39 2.65
N PHE A 31 -12.89 -2.17 3.93
CA PHE A 31 -13.90 -1.79 4.90
C PHE A 31 -14.65 -0.58 4.33
N PRO A 32 -15.94 -0.73 3.95
CA PRO A 32 -16.65 0.33 3.26
C PRO A 32 -16.68 1.53 4.19
N GLN A 33 -16.19 2.67 3.69
CA GLN A 33 -16.20 3.90 4.46
C GLN A 33 -17.66 4.35 4.62
N LEU A 34 -18.24 4.12 5.80
CA LEU A 34 -19.64 4.45 6.10
C LEU A 34 -19.93 5.95 6.04
N THR A 35 -18.89 6.79 6.08
CA THR A 35 -18.99 8.24 5.94
C THR A 35 -17.85 8.78 5.08
N PRO A 36 -18.05 9.89 4.34
CA PRO A 36 -17.00 10.50 3.53
C PRO A 36 -15.81 10.98 4.38
N LEU A 37 -14.59 10.88 3.83
CA LEU A 37 -13.40 11.46 4.43
C LEU A 37 -13.33 12.95 4.06
N ILE A 38 -13.51 13.83 5.05
CA ILE A 38 -13.61 15.28 4.81
C ILE A 38 -12.25 15.96 5.02
N GLY A 39 -11.86 16.82 4.07
CA GLY A 39 -10.72 17.73 4.23
C GLY A 39 -9.36 17.03 4.18
N ARG A 40 -9.31 15.85 3.56
CA ARG A 40 -8.09 15.04 3.39
C ARG A 40 -7.80 14.66 1.94
N GLU A 41 -8.46 15.32 1.00
CA GLU A 41 -8.37 15.04 -0.43
C GLU A 41 -6.95 15.27 -0.94
N ARG A 42 -6.25 16.27 -0.39
CA ARG A 42 -4.85 16.56 -0.72
C ARG A 42 -3.91 15.45 -0.24
N GLU A 43 -4.07 14.98 0.98
CA GLU A 43 -3.25 13.90 1.52
C GLU A 43 -3.46 12.59 0.76
N VAL A 44 -4.71 12.28 0.39
CA VAL A 44 -5.01 11.13 -0.47
C VAL A 44 -4.26 11.25 -1.80
N ALA A 45 -4.40 12.39 -2.50
CA ALA A 45 -3.75 12.61 -3.78
C ALA A 45 -2.22 12.48 -3.70
N VAL A 46 -1.60 13.05 -2.67
CA VAL A 46 -0.15 12.95 -2.44
C VAL A 46 0.28 11.51 -2.22
N VAL A 47 -0.44 10.75 -1.40
CA VAL A 47 -0.07 9.36 -1.12
C VAL A 47 -0.27 8.48 -2.34
N CYS A 48 -1.34 8.65 -3.11
CA CYS A 48 -1.56 7.94 -4.36
C CYS A 48 -0.46 8.24 -5.39
N ASP A 49 -0.05 9.50 -5.56
CA ASP A 49 1.07 9.88 -6.43
C ASP A 49 2.38 9.24 -5.99
N LEU A 50 2.67 9.23 -4.68
CA LEU A 50 3.88 8.58 -4.16
C LEU A 50 3.87 7.07 -4.41
N LEU A 51 2.74 6.40 -4.18
CA LEU A 51 2.61 4.95 -4.39
C LEU A 51 2.62 4.54 -5.87
N ALA A 52 2.29 5.45 -6.79
CA ALA A 52 2.41 5.21 -8.22
C ALA A 52 3.86 5.19 -8.72
N ARG A 53 4.83 5.67 -7.92
CA ARG A 53 6.23 5.74 -8.32
C ARG A 53 6.89 4.35 -8.18
N PRO A 54 7.57 3.84 -9.22
CA PRO A 54 8.11 2.47 -9.22
C PRO A 54 9.20 2.21 -8.16
N ASN A 55 9.82 3.26 -7.61
CA ASN A 55 10.84 3.18 -6.57
C ASN A 55 10.26 3.24 -5.14
N VAL A 56 8.97 3.52 -4.96
CA VAL A 56 8.33 3.59 -3.64
C VAL A 56 7.73 2.23 -3.31
N ARG A 57 8.42 1.48 -2.44
CA ARG A 57 7.99 0.14 -1.99
C ARG A 57 7.32 0.14 -0.62
N LEU A 58 7.52 1.20 0.16
CA LEU A 58 6.98 1.36 1.51
C LEU A 58 6.67 2.83 1.75
N LEU A 59 5.47 3.11 2.22
CA LEU A 59 5.04 4.42 2.68
C LEU A 59 4.45 4.28 4.08
N VAL A 60 4.86 5.15 4.99
CA VAL A 60 4.39 5.15 6.39
C VAL A 60 3.56 6.40 6.64
N LEU A 61 2.32 6.21 7.08
CA LEU A 61 1.51 7.29 7.64
C LEU A 61 1.84 7.42 9.13
N SER A 62 2.59 8.44 9.50
CA SER A 62 2.93 8.77 10.89
C SER A 62 2.15 10.00 11.38
N GLY A 63 1.88 10.06 12.68
CA GLY A 63 1.24 11.21 13.31
C GLY A 63 0.61 10.87 14.67
N PRO A 64 0.09 11.86 15.40
CA PRO A 64 -0.52 11.64 16.72
C PRO A 64 -1.65 10.61 16.71
N GLY A 65 -1.97 10.05 17.89
CA GLY A 65 -3.14 9.20 18.07
C GLY A 65 -4.42 9.92 17.63
N GLY A 66 -5.37 9.21 17.03
CA GLY A 66 -6.68 9.76 16.69
C GLY A 66 -6.76 10.68 15.45
N VAL A 67 -5.66 11.03 14.78
CA VAL A 67 -5.69 11.93 13.60
C VAL A 67 -6.30 11.30 12.33
N GLY A 68 -6.80 10.06 12.40
CA GLY A 68 -7.49 9.41 11.30
C GLY A 68 -6.60 8.68 10.29
N LYS A 69 -5.34 8.33 10.63
CA LYS A 69 -4.40 7.63 9.73
C LYS A 69 -4.96 6.33 9.14
N THR A 70 -5.60 5.52 9.98
CA THR A 70 -6.27 4.28 9.55
C THR A 70 -7.39 4.56 8.56
N ARG A 71 -8.14 5.65 8.77
CA ARG A 71 -9.23 6.03 7.88
C ARG A 71 -8.70 6.53 6.54
N LEU A 72 -7.65 7.36 6.57
CA LEU A 72 -6.94 7.82 5.40
C LEU A 72 -6.37 6.65 4.58
N SER A 73 -5.73 5.66 5.23
CA SER A 73 -5.18 4.49 4.53
C SER A 73 -6.27 3.63 3.87
N LEU A 74 -7.45 3.52 4.47
CA LEU A 74 -8.57 2.78 3.88
C LEU A 74 -9.15 3.49 2.65
N GLN A 75 -9.22 4.83 2.68
CA GLN A 75 -9.61 5.61 1.50
C GLN A 75 -8.60 5.41 0.37
N ILE A 76 -7.30 5.58 0.66
CA ILE A 76 -6.22 5.35 -0.31
C ILE A 76 -6.27 3.93 -0.89
N ALA A 77 -6.47 2.92 -0.04
CA ALA A 77 -6.59 1.53 -0.48
C ALA A 77 -7.78 1.31 -1.43
N THR A 78 -8.87 2.06 -1.24
CA THR A 78 -10.05 2.03 -2.12
C THR A 78 -9.76 2.71 -3.46
N ASP A 79 -9.09 3.85 -3.44
CA ASP A 79 -8.78 4.62 -4.65
C ASP A 79 -7.70 3.94 -5.53
N LEU A 80 -6.90 3.05 -4.93
CA LEU A 80 -5.81 2.34 -5.62
C LEU A 80 -6.17 0.92 -6.09
N VAL A 81 -7.38 0.42 -5.84
CA VAL A 81 -7.76 -0.97 -6.20
C VAL A 81 -7.46 -1.29 -7.65
N ASP A 82 -7.81 -0.38 -8.55
CA ASP A 82 -7.65 -0.59 -10.00
C ASP A 82 -6.22 -0.31 -10.48
N ALA A 83 -5.39 0.34 -9.65
CA ALA A 83 -3.99 0.65 -9.98
C ALA A 83 -3.03 -0.52 -9.70
N PHE A 84 -3.43 -1.50 -8.87
CA PHE A 84 -2.63 -2.67 -8.51
C PHE A 84 -3.25 -3.95 -9.09
N PRO A 85 -2.66 -4.55 -10.15
CA PRO A 85 -3.22 -5.75 -10.79
C PRO A 85 -3.36 -6.96 -9.85
N ASP A 86 -2.46 -7.06 -8.86
CA ASP A 86 -2.48 -8.10 -7.85
C ASP A 86 -3.47 -7.81 -6.70
N GLY A 87 -4.12 -6.65 -6.73
CA GLY A 87 -5.08 -6.19 -5.74
C GLY A 87 -4.47 -5.42 -4.56
N VAL A 88 -5.35 -4.94 -3.68
CA VAL A 88 -4.99 -4.22 -2.46
C VAL A 88 -5.52 -5.00 -1.24
N HIS A 89 -4.67 -5.15 -0.22
CA HIS A 89 -4.99 -5.89 0.99
C HIS A 89 -4.84 -5.01 2.24
N VAL A 90 -5.86 -5.04 3.09
CA VAL A 90 -5.81 -4.42 4.43
C VAL A 90 -5.54 -5.53 5.45
N VAL A 91 -4.48 -5.37 6.22
CA VAL A 91 -4.09 -6.32 7.28
C VAL A 91 -4.15 -5.60 8.63
N PRO A 92 -5.24 -5.77 9.41
CA PRO A 92 -5.30 -5.26 10.77
C PRO A 92 -4.22 -5.95 11.62
N LEU A 93 -3.33 -5.16 12.20
CA LEU A 93 -2.32 -5.67 13.12
C LEU A 93 -2.88 -5.66 14.54
N ALA A 94 -2.76 -6.80 15.22
CA ALA A 94 -3.02 -6.85 16.65
C ALA A 94 -1.81 -6.27 17.42
N PRO A 95 -2.05 -5.55 18.53
CA PRO A 95 -0.96 -5.13 19.39
C PRO A 95 -0.22 -6.36 19.93
N ILE A 96 1.11 -6.31 19.90
CA ILE A 96 1.97 -7.27 20.59
C ILE A 96 2.37 -6.67 21.94
N SER A 97 2.08 -7.38 23.02
CA SER A 97 2.29 -6.87 24.39
C SER A 97 3.59 -7.35 25.03
N THR A 98 4.23 -8.37 24.47
CA THR A 98 5.51 -8.91 24.93
C THR A 98 6.44 -9.16 23.73
N ALA A 99 7.69 -8.73 23.86
CA ALA A 99 8.76 -9.09 22.95
C ALA A 99 9.46 -10.33 23.51
N ASP A 100 8.77 -11.47 23.52
CA ASP A 100 9.48 -12.73 23.75
C ASP A 100 10.14 -13.13 22.43
N LEU A 101 11.47 -13.04 22.42
CA LEU A 101 12.38 -13.50 21.37
C LEU A 101 13.16 -14.69 21.91
#